data_AF-A0A166KPJ0-F1
#
_entry.id   AF-A0A166KPJ0-F1
#
_cell.length_a   1.000
_cell.length_b   1.000
_cell.length_c   1.000
_cell.angle_alpha   90.00
_cell.angle_beta   90.00
_cell.angle_gamma   90.00
#
_symmetry.space_group_name_H-M   'P 1'
#
loop_
_entity.id
_entity.type
_entity.pdbx_description
1 polymer ?
#
loop_
_entity_poly.entity_id
_entity_poly.type
_entity_poly.pdbx_seq_one_letter_code
_entity_poly.pdbx_strand_id
1 'polypeptide(L)'
;MPRSRNLPRKCTSIGDFVVLSIDPVASVAHLDKVAQRAARKLPVQKFVAVTMTGYGLPLESKPFTSMLIALVRQGLPTTNNPPWDTPDMCYPIFPNTYHPKGRETIRPLHPLPFDDCYFETTSPFLTQLRCRITTTPRDYRPILPMPVSQ
;
A
#
# COMPACT_ATOMS: atom_id res chain seq x y z
N MET A 1 4.00 26.86 -24.31
CA MET A 1 3.81 26.38 -22.92
C MET A 1 5.10 25.65 -22.50
N PRO A 2 5.88 26.14 -21.54
CA PRO A 2 7.07 25.43 -21.11
C PRO A 2 6.66 24.16 -20.34
N ARG A 3 7.26 23.02 -20.69
CA ARG A 3 7.09 21.75 -19.96
C ARG A 3 7.59 21.95 -18.54
N SER A 4 6.69 21.88 -17.56
CA SER A 4 7.06 21.79 -16.14
C SER A 4 8.00 20.61 -15.97
N ARG A 5 9.21 20.86 -15.46
CA ARG A 5 10.17 19.81 -15.14
C ARG A 5 9.62 19.03 -13.95
N ASN A 6 9.35 17.73 -14.15
CA ASN A 6 9.02 16.80 -13.08
C ASN A 6 10.18 16.78 -12.07
N LEU A 7 9.99 17.40 -10.91
CA LEU A 7 10.92 17.25 -9.81
C LEU A 7 10.71 15.87 -9.19
N PRO A 8 11.76 15.07 -8.99
CA PRO A 8 11.64 13.79 -8.31
C PRO A 8 11.13 14.03 -6.89
N ARG A 9 9.95 13.49 -6.57
CA ARG A 9 9.45 13.49 -5.18
C ARG A 9 10.28 12.50 -4.36
N LYS A 10 10.48 12.81 -3.08
CA LYS A 10 11.18 11.91 -2.13
C LYS A 10 10.23 10.97 -1.40
N CYS A 11 8.93 11.27 -1.35
CA CYS A 11 7.92 10.51 -0.60
C CYS A 11 6.61 10.31 -1.38
N THR A 12 5.95 9.19 -1.12
CA THR A 12 4.59 8.88 -1.56
C THR A 12 3.58 9.82 -0.91
N SER A 13 2.63 10.35 -1.68
CA SER A 13 1.50 11.12 -1.18
C SER A 13 0.43 10.19 -0.59
N ILE A 14 -0.54 10.74 0.15
CA ILE A 14 -1.77 10.01 0.49
C ILE A 14 -2.57 9.76 -0.80
N GLY A 15 -3.12 8.55 -0.93
CA GLY A 15 -3.92 8.10 -2.08
C GLY A 15 -3.10 7.49 -3.23
N ASP A 16 -1.77 7.47 -3.12
CA ASP A 16 -0.91 6.88 -4.15
C ASP A 16 -1.00 5.35 -4.10
N PHE A 17 -1.25 4.74 -5.26
CA PHE A 17 -1.01 3.31 -5.44
C PHE A 17 0.49 3.06 -5.58
N VAL A 18 0.99 2.10 -4.82
CA VAL A 18 2.41 1.75 -4.76
C VAL A 18 2.60 0.25 -4.94
N VAL A 19 3.73 -0.11 -5.54
CA VAL A 19 4.25 -1.47 -5.51
C VAL A 19 5.33 -1.53 -4.45
N LEU A 20 5.16 -2.40 -3.45
CA LEU A 20 6.09 -2.52 -2.33
C LEU A 20 6.54 -3.96 -2.11
N SER A 21 7.70 -4.10 -1.49
CA SER A 21 8.19 -5.36 -0.94
C SER A 21 8.55 -5.12 0.53
N ILE A 22 8.22 -6.08 1.39
CA ILE A 22 8.54 -6.02 2.82
C ILE A 22 9.87 -6.72 3.03
N ASP A 23 10.80 -6.08 3.75
CA ASP A 23 12.04 -6.72 4.20
C ASP A 23 11.72 -7.55 5.45
N PRO A 24 11.71 -8.90 5.36
CA PRO A 24 11.32 -9.74 6.47
C PRO A 24 12.34 -9.67 7.62
N VAL A 25 13.63 -9.49 7.32
CA VAL A 25 14.69 -9.46 8.34
C VAL A 25 14.65 -8.12 9.09
N ALA A 26 14.53 -7.01 8.37
CA ALA A 26 14.38 -5.69 8.99
C ALA A 26 13.12 -5.61 9.86
N SER A 27 12.03 -6.27 9.45
CA SER A 27 10.77 -6.31 10.20
C SER A 27 10.92 -6.97 11.58
N VAL A 28 11.78 -7.99 11.69
CA VAL A 28 12.05 -8.71 12.95
C VAL A 28 13.41 -8.37 13.56
N ALA A 29 14.07 -7.30 13.12
CA ALA A 29 15.42 -6.95 13.59
C ALA A 29 15.50 -6.66 15.10
N HIS A 30 14.37 -6.32 15.71
CA HIS A 30 14.23 -6.09 17.15
C HIS A 30 14.04 -7.39 17.96
N LEU A 31 13.88 -8.53 17.30
CA LEU A 31 13.73 -9.86 17.90
C LEU A 31 15.05 -10.64 17.88
N ASP A 32 15.03 -11.85 18.43
CA ASP A 32 16.20 -12.70 18.57
C ASP A 32 16.75 -13.25 17.24
N LYS A 33 17.90 -13.93 17.34
CA LYS A 33 18.59 -14.54 16.19
C LYS A 33 17.83 -15.72 15.58
N VAL A 34 16.88 -16.33 16.30
CA VAL A 34 16.05 -17.41 15.77
C VAL A 34 15.00 -16.82 14.85
N ALA A 35 14.29 -15.77 15.28
CA ALA A 35 13.33 -15.01 14.49
C ALA A 35 13.98 -14.46 13.21
N GLN A 36 15.16 -13.84 13.31
CA GLN A 36 15.87 -13.31 12.14
C GLN A 36 16.28 -14.42 11.15
N ARG A 37 16.67 -15.60 11.63
CA ARG A 37 17.00 -16.75 10.77
C ARG A 37 15.75 -17.33 10.09
N ALA A 38 14.62 -17.37 10.79
CA ALA A 38 13.35 -17.77 10.20
C ALA A 38 12.88 -16.77 9.13
N ALA A 39 12.96 -15.47 9.43
CA ALA A 39 12.58 -14.40 8.51
C ALA A 39 13.39 -14.41 7.21
N ARG A 40 14.69 -14.75 7.25
CA ARG A 40 15.52 -14.91 6.04
C ARG A 40 15.02 -15.98 5.07
N LYS A 41 14.24 -16.95 5.55
CA LYS A 41 13.68 -18.03 4.72
C LYS A 41 12.35 -17.63 4.07
N LEU A 42 11.75 -16.50 4.48
CA LEU A 42 10.49 -16.04 3.90
C LEU A 42 10.74 -15.48 2.49
N PRO A 43 9.90 -15.82 1.51
CA PRO A 43 10.02 -15.25 0.17
C PRO A 43 9.67 -13.77 0.20
N VAL A 44 10.53 -12.96 -0.42
CA VAL A 44 10.24 -11.52 -0.63
C VAL A 44 9.31 -11.41 -1.83
N GLN A 45 8.10 -10.92 -1.58
CA GLN A 45 7.05 -10.75 -2.60
C GLN A 45 6.76 -9.28 -2.85
N LYS A 46 6.19 -8.99 -4.02
CA LYS A 46 5.70 -7.67 -4.38
C LYS A 46 4.20 -7.60 -4.13
N PHE A 47 3.77 -6.52 -3.51
CA PHE A 47 2.38 -6.24 -3.19
C PHE A 47 1.97 -4.91 -3.80
N VAL A 48 0.71 -4.79 -4.16
CA VAL A 48 0.09 -3.51 -4.49
C VAL A 48 -0.61 -3.00 -3.24
N ALA A 49 -0.47 -1.71 -2.95
CA ALA A 49 -1.12 -1.06 -1.82
C ALA A 49 -1.48 0.38 -2.15
N VAL A 50 -2.39 0.98 -1.39
CA VAL A 50 -2.63 2.42 -1.38
C VAL A 50 -2.09 3.02 -0.08
N THR A 51 -1.43 4.17 -0.18
CA THR A 51 -1.00 4.94 0.98
C THR A 51 -2.17 5.71 1.58
N MET A 52 -2.41 5.55 2.89
CA MET A 52 -3.58 6.14 3.54
C MET A 52 -3.23 7.33 4.42
N THR A 53 -2.27 7.16 5.33
CA THR A 53 -1.96 8.19 6.32
C THR A 53 -0.48 8.18 6.64
N GLY A 54 0.18 9.34 6.51
CA GLY A 54 1.55 9.53 6.96
C GLY A 54 1.62 9.87 8.45
N TYR A 55 2.65 9.37 9.14
CA TYR A 55 2.90 9.66 10.55
C TYR A 55 4.28 10.30 10.77
N GLY A 56 4.25 11.41 11.51
CA GLY A 56 5.42 12.22 11.82
C GLY A 56 5.77 13.21 10.69
N LEU A 57 6.75 14.06 10.96
CA LEU A 57 7.19 15.06 10.00
C LEU A 57 8.13 14.44 8.94
N PRO A 58 7.99 14.79 7.65
CA PRO A 58 8.97 14.44 6.63
C PRO A 58 10.22 15.28 6.87
N LEU A 59 11.29 14.65 7.37
CA LEU A 59 12.58 15.29 7.58
C LEU A 59 13.60 14.69 6.62
N GLU A 60 14.43 15.52 6.01
CA GLU A 60 15.46 15.04 5.07
C GLU A 60 16.47 14.10 5.73
N SER A 61 16.74 14.31 7.02
CA SER A 61 17.60 13.45 7.84
C SER A 61 16.96 12.12 8.22
N LYS A 62 15.66 11.94 7.98
CA LYS A 62 14.93 10.73 8.38
C LYS A 62 14.96 9.72 7.22
N PRO A 63 15.55 8.53 7.42
CA PRO A 63 15.70 7.54 6.35
C PRO A 63 14.36 6.87 5.96
N PHE A 64 13.32 7.01 6.79
CA PHE A 64 12.01 6.41 6.54
C PHE A 64 10.86 7.32 6.95
N THR A 65 9.80 7.32 6.16
CA THR A 65 8.49 7.87 6.53
C THR A 65 7.60 6.72 6.96
N SER A 66 6.90 6.90 8.09
CA SER A 66 5.96 5.88 8.54
C SER A 66 4.59 6.15 7.92
N MET A 67 4.00 5.15 7.28
CA MET A 67 2.69 5.28 6.64
C MET A 67 1.79 4.11 6.97
N LEU A 68 0.51 4.39 7.19
CA LEU A 68 -0.56 3.42 7.08
C LEU A 68 -0.80 3.14 5.59
N ILE A 69 -0.89 1.86 5.25
CA ILE A 69 -1.20 1.40 3.91
C ILE A 69 -2.39 0.44 3.94
N ALA A 70 -3.17 0.41 2.87
CA ALA A 70 -4.17 -0.64 2.64
C ALA A 70 -3.72 -1.52 1.47
N LEU A 71 -3.65 -2.83 1.70
CA LEU A 71 -3.22 -3.77 0.67
C LEU A 71 -4.33 -3.98 -0.37
N VAL A 72 -3.89 -4.23 -1.60
CA VAL A 72 -4.74 -4.68 -2.69
C VAL A 72 -4.52 -6.16 -2.91
N ARG A 73 -5.62 -6.88 -3.12
CA ARG A 73 -5.65 -8.31 -3.38
C ARG A 73 -6.49 -8.63 -4.62
N GLN A 74 -6.23 -9.80 -5.17
CA GLN A 74 -7.00 -10.37 -6.26
C GLN A 74 -8.08 -11.32 -5.72
N GLY A 75 -9.30 -11.27 -6.29
CA GLY A 75 -10.45 -12.08 -5.89
C GLY A 75 -11.07 -11.64 -4.55
N LEU A 76 -12.05 -12.38 -4.02
CA LEU A 76 -12.69 -12.09 -2.71
C LEU A 76 -11.92 -12.67 -1.52
N PRO A 77 -12.01 -12.08 -0.31
CA PRO A 77 -11.38 -12.62 0.88
C PRO A 77 -11.80 -14.06 1.12
N THR A 78 -10.81 -14.91 1.37
CA THR A 78 -11.05 -16.29 1.79
C THR A 78 -11.40 -16.29 3.27
N THR A 79 -12.37 -17.09 3.69
CA THR A 79 -12.79 -17.25 5.08
C THR A 79 -11.78 -18.06 5.90
N ASN A 80 -10.49 -17.74 5.80
CA ASN A 80 -9.41 -18.49 6.46
C ASN A 80 -9.45 -18.33 7.99
N ASN A 81 -10.12 -17.29 8.50
CA ASN A 81 -10.31 -17.04 9.93
C ASN A 81 -11.79 -16.75 10.27
N PRO A 82 -12.70 -17.72 10.08
CA PRO A 82 -14.11 -17.54 10.39
C PRO A 82 -14.34 -17.58 11.91
N PRO A 83 -15.37 -16.88 12.46
CA PRO A 83 -16.37 -16.08 11.74
C PRO A 83 -15.92 -14.63 11.49
N TRP A 84 -14.71 -14.27 11.90
CA TRP A 84 -14.22 -12.89 11.91
C TRP A 84 -13.89 -12.36 10.52
N ASP A 85 -13.43 -13.23 9.62
CA ASP A 85 -13.17 -12.89 8.22
C ASP A 85 -14.27 -13.45 7.32
N THR A 86 -14.88 -12.56 6.54
CA THR A 86 -15.96 -12.88 5.60
C THR A 86 -15.66 -12.34 4.20
N PRO A 87 -16.22 -12.93 3.12
CA PRO A 87 -15.95 -12.48 1.76
C PRO A 87 -16.37 -11.03 1.47
N ASP A 88 -17.26 -10.44 2.29
CA ASP A 88 -17.67 -9.04 2.17
C ASP A 88 -16.80 -8.05 2.96
N MET A 89 -15.73 -8.52 3.59
CA MET A 89 -14.70 -7.66 4.21
C MET A 89 -13.68 -7.17 3.18
N CYS A 90 -14.17 -6.52 2.12
CA CYS A 90 -13.34 -5.86 1.13
C CYS A 90 -14.06 -4.69 0.46
N TYR A 91 -13.37 -3.97 -0.43
CA TYR A 91 -13.99 -2.97 -1.32
C TYR A 91 -13.52 -3.21 -2.75
N PRO A 92 -14.43 -3.28 -3.74
CA PRO A 92 -14.03 -3.52 -5.13
C PRO A 92 -13.28 -2.31 -5.72
N ILE A 93 -12.31 -2.60 -6.58
CA ILE A 93 -11.53 -1.59 -7.31
C ILE A 93 -11.83 -1.74 -8.80
N PHE A 94 -12.13 -0.63 -9.48
CA PHE A 94 -12.51 -0.64 -10.90
C PHE A 94 -11.37 -1.24 -11.75
N PRO A 95 -11.66 -2.13 -12.72
CA PRO A 95 -12.97 -2.38 -13.35
C PRO A 95 -13.94 -3.29 -12.60
N ASN A 96 -13.53 -3.90 -11.49
CA ASN A 96 -14.41 -4.77 -10.73
C ASN A 96 -15.59 -4.03 -10.11
N THR A 97 -16.82 -4.50 -10.36
CA THR A 97 -18.05 -3.95 -9.76
C THR A 97 -18.75 -4.92 -8.83
N TYR A 98 -18.21 -6.13 -8.67
CA TYR A 98 -18.84 -7.15 -7.85
C TYR A 98 -18.37 -7.06 -6.39
N HIS A 99 -19.32 -6.96 -5.47
CA HIS A 99 -19.11 -7.12 -4.03
C HIS A 99 -20.30 -7.87 -3.42
N PRO A 100 -20.12 -8.84 -2.50
CA PRO A 100 -21.22 -9.67 -1.99
C PRO A 100 -22.36 -8.88 -1.31
N LYS A 101 -22.07 -7.69 -0.79
CA LYS A 101 -23.03 -6.75 -0.19
C LYS A 101 -23.33 -5.52 -1.04
N GLY A 102 -22.90 -5.49 -2.31
CA GLY A 102 -23.14 -4.37 -3.22
C GLY A 102 -22.43 -3.06 -2.83
N ARG A 103 -21.22 -3.13 -2.25
CA ARG A 103 -20.42 -1.93 -1.95
C ARG A 103 -19.99 -1.26 -3.25
N GLU A 104 -19.95 0.07 -3.23
CA GLU A 104 -19.50 0.88 -4.38
C GLU A 104 -18.02 0.63 -4.70
N THR A 105 -17.72 0.63 -5.99
CA THR A 105 -16.37 0.47 -6.52
C THR A 105 -15.57 1.75 -6.45
N ILE A 106 -14.35 1.63 -5.94
CA ILE A 106 -13.38 2.73 -5.97
C ILE A 106 -12.66 2.75 -7.31
N ARG A 107 -12.61 3.92 -7.95
CA ARG A 107 -11.98 4.11 -9.26
C ARG A 107 -10.55 4.62 -9.10
N PRO A 108 -9.52 3.80 -9.40
CA PRO A 108 -8.16 4.31 -9.48
C PRO A 108 -8.01 5.17 -10.75
N LEU A 109 -7.07 6.12 -10.75
CA LEU A 109 -6.81 6.92 -11.94
C LEU A 109 -6.14 6.12 -13.06
N HIS A 110 -5.32 5.14 -12.68
CA HIS A 110 -4.67 4.20 -13.59
C HIS A 110 -5.23 2.79 -13.38
N PRO A 111 -5.36 1.99 -14.44
CA PRO A 111 -5.78 0.61 -14.30
C PRO A 111 -4.76 -0.17 -13.46
N LEU A 112 -5.28 -1.05 -12.61
CA LEU A 112 -4.46 -1.98 -11.84
C LEU A 112 -4.07 -3.20 -12.71
N PRO A 113 -3.08 -4.01 -12.27
CA PRO A 113 -2.60 -5.14 -13.07
C PRO A 113 -3.64 -6.24 -13.33
N PHE A 114 -4.73 -6.28 -12.55
CA PHE A 114 -5.78 -7.29 -12.63
C PHE A 114 -7.16 -6.65 -12.54
N ASP A 115 -8.15 -7.26 -13.21
CA ASP A 115 -9.51 -6.74 -13.30
C ASP A 115 -10.35 -7.01 -12.05
N ASP A 116 -10.01 -8.04 -11.26
CA ASP A 116 -10.73 -8.50 -10.09
C ASP A 116 -10.05 -8.08 -8.77
N CYS A 117 -9.64 -6.81 -8.70
CA CYS A 117 -8.93 -6.24 -7.54
C CYS A 117 -9.88 -5.74 -6.45
N TYR A 118 -9.44 -5.88 -5.20
CA TYR A 118 -10.14 -5.41 -4.00
C TYR A 118 -9.18 -4.81 -2.98
N PHE A 119 -9.64 -3.85 -2.18
CA PHE A 119 -8.96 -3.48 -0.93
C PHE A 119 -9.19 -4.56 0.12
N GLU A 120 -8.11 -5.00 0.76
CA GLU A 120 -8.13 -5.97 1.85
C GLU A 120 -8.55 -5.31 3.16
N THR A 121 -9.63 -5.79 3.76
CA THR A 121 -10.17 -5.29 5.03
C THR A 121 -10.58 -6.42 5.97
N THR A 122 -9.96 -7.59 5.84
CA THR A 122 -10.06 -8.67 6.85
C THR A 122 -9.29 -8.31 8.12
N SER A 123 -9.62 -8.97 9.23
CA SER A 123 -9.10 -8.68 10.57
C SER A 123 -7.57 -8.52 10.64
N PRO A 124 -6.74 -9.38 10.00
CA PRO A 124 -5.28 -9.23 10.04
C PRO A 124 -4.76 -7.92 9.43
N PHE A 125 -5.55 -7.25 8.59
CA PHE A 125 -5.16 -6.06 7.83
C PHE A 125 -5.97 -4.82 8.19
N LEU A 126 -7.09 -4.96 8.91
CA LEU A 126 -7.89 -3.85 9.43
C LEU A 126 -7.13 -3.01 10.46
N THR A 127 -6.32 -3.65 11.28
CA THR A 127 -5.57 -2.97 12.33
C THR A 127 -4.12 -2.81 11.92
N GLN A 128 -3.78 -1.60 11.47
CA GLN A 128 -2.44 -1.03 11.65
C GLN A 128 -1.32 -1.62 10.79
N LEU A 129 -1.53 -1.86 9.49
CA LEU A 129 -0.38 -2.10 8.59
C LEU A 129 0.40 -0.79 8.38
N ARG A 130 1.25 -0.49 9.37
CA ARG A 130 2.07 0.71 9.44
C ARG A 130 3.48 0.37 8.98
N CYS A 131 3.80 0.74 7.75
CA CYS A 131 5.10 0.47 7.16
C CYS A 131 6.07 1.64 7.34
N ARG A 132 7.36 1.33 7.47
CA ARG A 132 8.45 2.31 7.32
C ARG A 132 8.88 2.30 5.86
N ILE A 133 8.49 3.32 5.11
CA ILE A 133 8.80 3.48 3.69
C ILE A 133 10.09 4.29 3.56
N THR A 134 11.07 3.77 2.84
CA THR A 134 12.35 4.46 2.58
C THR A 134 12.13 5.79 1.88
N THR A 135 12.73 6.87 2.36
CA THR A 135 12.67 8.23 1.77
C THR A 135 13.58 8.42 0.55
N THR A 136 14.11 7.32 0.01
CA THR A 136 14.90 7.30 -1.21
C THR A 136 14.08 7.82 -2.40
N PRO A 137 14.65 8.67 -3.27
CA PRO A 137 13.99 9.09 -4.50
C PRO A 137 13.50 7.89 -5.30
N ARG A 138 12.28 7.98 -5.83
CA ARG A 138 11.68 7.00 -6.74
C ARG A 138 11.21 7.71 -7.99
N ASP A 139 11.07 6.98 -9.09
CA ASP A 139 10.39 7.49 -10.27
C ASP A 139 8.90 7.60 -9.96
N TYR A 140 8.50 8.78 -9.48
CA TYR A 140 7.11 9.12 -9.26
C TYR A 140 6.58 9.70 -10.57
N ARG A 141 5.65 9.00 -11.24
CA ARG A 141 4.82 9.64 -12.27
C ARG A 141 3.80 10.52 -11.56
N PRO A 142 3.90 11.86 -11.64
CA PRO A 142 2.95 12.73 -10.97
C PRO A 142 1.57 12.54 -11.59
N ILE A 143 0.60 12.26 -10.72
CA ILE A 143 -0.75 11.83 -11.11
C ILE A 143 -1.72 13.03 -11.21
N LEU A 144 -1.32 14.21 -10.69
CA LEU A 144 -2.06 15.47 -10.79
C LEU A 144 -1.12 16.66 -11.04
N PRO A 145 -1.44 17.60 -11.94
CA PRO A 145 -0.85 18.93 -11.93
C PRO A 145 -1.39 19.68 -10.71
N MET A 146 -0.63 19.71 -9.62
CA MET A 146 -0.89 20.66 -8.55
C MET A 146 -0.60 22.07 -9.12
N PRO A 147 -1.55 23.02 -9.08
CA PRO A 147 -1.22 24.41 -9.35
C PRO A 147 -0.15 24.82 -8.35
N VAL A 148 0.99 25.30 -8.87
CA VAL A 148 1.97 25.97 -8.02
C VAL A 148 1.32 27.32 -7.71
N SER A 149 0.80 27.50 -6.49
CA SER A 149 0.37 28.82 -6.04
C SER A 149 1.54 29.79 -6.24
N GLN A 150 1.29 30.87 -6.98
CA GLN A 150 2.23 31.97 -7.21
C GLN A 150 2.50 32.75 -5.93
#